data_AF-A0A9N9BQ86-F1
#
_entry.id   AF-A0A9N9BQ86-F1
#
_cell.length_a   1.000
_cell.length_b   1.000
_cell.length_c   1.000
_cell.angle_alpha   90.00
_cell.angle_beta   90.00
_cell.angle_gamma   90.00
#
_symmetry.space_group_name_H-M   'P 1'
#
loop_
_entity.id
_entity.type
_entity.pdbx_description
1 polymer ?
#
loop_
_entity_poly.entity_id
_entity_poly.type
_entity_poly.pdbx_seq_one_letter_code
_entity_poly.pdbx_strand_id
1 'polypeptide(L)' 'MASYIFRPFEFVRRMAVEKPSYTWAIGIGLIGPIGVVVIPPIRRKYFGYVPPERIPTTYPIPKRPRNSPSGFEDPDDISS' A
#
# COMPACT_ATOMS: atom_id res chain seq x y z
N MET A 1 42.69 0.39 -12.19
CA MET A 1 41.89 0.27 -10.96
C MET A 1 40.64 1.14 -11.10
N ALA A 2 39.55 0.59 -11.67
CA ALA A 2 38.15 1.11 -11.72
C ALA A 2 37.34 0.49 -12.89
N SER A 3 37.59 -0.77 -13.27
CA SER A 3 36.94 -1.36 -14.47
C SER A 3 35.46 -1.71 -14.28
N TYR A 4 34.97 -1.75 -13.03
CA TYR A 4 33.59 -2.11 -12.69
C TYR A 4 32.58 -0.99 -13.00
N ILE A 5 33.01 0.28 -12.98
CA ILE A 5 32.16 1.42 -13.37
C ILE A 5 31.88 1.40 -14.88
N PHE A 6 32.90 1.05 -15.68
CA PHE A 6 32.80 1.05 -17.14
C PHE A 6 32.29 -0.27 -17.74
N ARG A 7 32.27 -1.36 -16.97
CA ARG A 7 31.78 -2.70 -17.42
C ARG A 7 30.89 -3.36 -16.37
N PRO A 8 29.72 -2.78 -16.04
CA PRO A 8 28.85 -3.28 -14.98
C PRO A 8 28.35 -4.70 -15.25
N PHE A 9 28.05 -5.04 -16.51
CA PHE A 9 27.54 -6.36 -16.88
C PHE A 9 28.56 -7.48 -16.68
N GLU A 10 29.84 -7.25 -16.98
CA GLU A 10 30.89 -8.24 -16.74
C GLU A 10 31.17 -8.40 -15.25
N PHE A 11 31.10 -7.31 -14.49
CA PHE A 11 31.23 -7.36 -13.04
C PHE A 11 30.12 -8.20 -12.41
N VAL A 12 28.85 -7.95 -12.74
CA VAL A 12 27.71 -8.72 -12.23
C VAL A 12 27.81 -10.20 -12.65
N ARG A 13 28.17 -10.47 -13.91
CA ARG A 13 28.39 -11.84 -14.40
C ARG A 13 29.47 -12.57 -13.60
N ARG A 14 30.61 -11.91 -13.33
CA ARG A 14 31.69 -12.50 -12.53
C ARG A 14 31.25 -12.75 -11.08
N MET A 15 30.58 -11.78 -10.47
CA MET A 15 30.07 -11.89 -9.10
C MET A 15 29.01 -12.99 -8.95
N ALA A 16 28.19 -13.23 -9.98
CA ALA A 16 27.20 -14.29 -9.98
C ALA A 16 27.83 -15.70 -9.90
N VAL A 17 29.03 -15.88 -10.46
CA VAL A 17 29.77 -17.16 -10.43
C VAL A 17 30.62 -17.28 -9.17
N GLU A 18 31.38 -16.25 -8.82
CA GLU A 18 32.29 -16.28 -7.65
C GLU A 18 31.52 -16.26 -6.31
N LYS A 19 30.41 -15.54 -6.27
CA LYS A 19 29.64 -15.24 -5.04
C LYS A 19 28.13 -15.27 -5.33
N PRO A 20 27.55 -16.46 -5.59
CA PRO A 20 26.16 -16.59 -6.01
C PRO A 20 25.18 -16.10 -4.94
N SER A 21 25.41 -16.41 -3.67
CA SER A 21 24.50 -16.06 -2.56
C SER A 21 24.27 -14.55 -2.46
N TYR A 22 25.33 -13.75 -2.46
CA TYR A 22 25.25 -12.29 -2.37
C TYR A 22 24.56 -11.69 -3.60
N THR A 23 24.90 -12.18 -4.79
CA THR A 23 24.37 -11.65 -6.05
C THR A 23 22.85 -11.87 -6.15
N TRP A 24 22.38 -13.08 -5.83
CA TRP A 24 20.96 -13.40 -5.85
C TRP A 24 20.19 -12.78 -4.69
N ALA A 25 20.77 -12.68 -3.49
CA ALA A 25 20.14 -12.00 -2.36
C ALA A 25 19.84 -10.53 -2.68
N ILE A 26 20.79 -9.81 -3.27
CA ILE A 26 20.59 -8.41 -3.68
C ILE A 26 19.57 -8.33 -4.82
N GLY A 27 19.69 -9.20 -5.84
CA GLY A 27 18.76 -9.20 -6.98
C GLY A 27 17.30 -9.42 -6.55
N ILE A 28 17.05 -10.45 -5.74
CA ILE A 28 15.70 -10.76 -5.21
C ILE A 28 15.24 -9.66 -4.26
N GLY A 29 16.12 -9.15 -3.41
CA GLY A 29 15.82 -8.04 -2.51
C GLY A 29 15.39 -6.76 -3.24
N LEU A 30 15.98 -6.47 -4.41
CA LEU A 30 15.61 -5.30 -5.23
C LEU A 30 14.32 -5.50 -6.02
N ILE A 31 13.98 -6.73 -6.41
CA ILE A 31 12.73 -7.02 -7.13
C ILE A 31 11.49 -6.58 -6.34
N GLY A 32 11.50 -6.71 -5.01
CA GLY A 32 10.38 -6.29 -4.15
C GLY A 32 10.07 -4.79 -4.28
N PRO A 33 10.99 -3.88 -3.91
CA PRO A 33 10.81 -2.44 -4.05
C PRO A 33 10.49 -2.00 -5.48
N ILE A 34 11.14 -2.59 -6.48
CA ILE A 34 10.85 -2.31 -7.90
C ILE A 34 9.39 -2.70 -8.21
N GLY A 35 8.94 -3.87 -7.75
CA GLY A 35 7.57 -4.32 -7.90
C GLY A 35 6.55 -3.37 -7.28
N VAL A 36 6.82 -2.86 -6.07
CA VAL A 36 5.92 -1.90 -5.40
C VAL A 36 5.77 -0.60 -6.20
N VAL A 37 6.81 -0.16 -6.90
CA VAL A 37 6.74 1.07 -7.71
C VAL A 37 6.12 0.82 -9.09
N VAL A 38 6.47 -0.30 -9.74
CA VAL A 38 6.12 -0.57 -11.14
C VAL A 38 4.75 -1.23 -11.28
N ILE A 39 4.37 -2.15 -10.37
CA ILE A 39 3.14 -2.95 -10.51
C ILE A 39 1.87 -2.10 -10.31
N PRO A 40 1.73 -1.23 -9.29
CA PRO A 40 0.50 -0.46 -9.07
C PRO A 40 0.05 0.43 -10.25
N PRO A 41 0.92 1.21 -10.93
CA PRO A 41 0.48 2.02 -12.06
C PRO A 41 0.04 1.14 -13.24
N ILE A 42 0.72 0.02 -13.48
CA ILE A 42 0.32 -0.94 -14.53
C ILE A 42 -1.05 -1.55 -14.19
N ARG A 43 -1.25 -1.98 -12.95
CA ARG A 43 -2.49 -2.60 -12.47
C ARG A 43 -3.68 -1.64 -12.56
N ARG A 44 -3.49 -0.36 -12.25
CA ARG A 44 -4.56 0.66 -12.33
C ARG A 44 -4.89 1.07 -13.76
N LYS A 45 -3.88 1.21 -14.64
CA LYS A 45 -4.08 1.73 -16.00
C LYS A 45 -4.55 0.68 -17.01
N TYR A 46 -4.05 -0.56 -16.92
CA TYR A 46 -4.31 -1.58 -17.93
C TYR A 46 -5.29 -2.66 -17.46
N PHE A 47 -5.32 -2.96 -16.15
CA PHE A 47 -6.15 -4.04 -15.61
C PHE A 47 -7.41 -3.53 -14.90
N GLY A 48 -7.70 -2.23 -14.98
CA GLY A 48 -8.93 -1.63 -14.43
C GLY A 48 -9.08 -1.76 -12.91
N TYR A 49 -7.99 -2.04 -12.19
CA TYR A 49 -8.06 -2.26 -10.76
C TYR A 49 -8.35 -0.97 -10.01
N VAL A 50 -9.50 -0.93 -9.33
CA VAL A 50 -9.88 0.14 -8.41
C VAL A 50 -9.56 -0.30 -6.98
N PRO A 51 -8.76 0.47 -6.21
CA PRO A 51 -8.51 0.14 -4.82
C PRO A 51 -9.83 0.19 -4.03
N PRO A 52 -10.07 -0.76 -3.11
CA PRO A 52 -11.27 -0.76 -2.28
C PRO A 52 -11.31 0.49 -1.39
N GLU A 53 -12.52 0.94 -1.08
CA GLU A 53 -12.72 2.05 -0.16
C GLU A 53 -12.22 1.69 1.26
N ARG A 54 -11.77 2.70 2.00
CA ARG A 54 -11.21 2.49 3.33
C ARG A 54 -12.33 2.06 4.29
N ILE A 55 -12.17 0.90 4.90
CA ILE A 55 -13.04 0.46 5.99
C ILE A 55 -13.08 1.49 7.13
N PRO A 56 -14.27 1.78 7.67
CA PRO A 56 -14.41 2.72 8.78
C PRO A 56 -13.74 2.13 10.02
N THR A 57 -12.80 2.88 10.61
CA THR A 57 -12.13 2.51 11.86
C THR A 57 -12.90 2.95 13.10
N THR A 58 -13.95 3.73 12.93
CA THR A 58 -14.75 4.33 13.99
C THR A 58 -16.19 4.42 13.52
N TYR A 59 -17.12 4.54 14.48
CA TYR A 59 -18.52 4.78 14.16
C TYR A 59 -18.66 5.99 13.22
N PRO A 60 -19.34 5.86 12.06
CA PRO A 60 -19.45 6.92 11.09
C PRO A 60 -20.40 8.00 11.61
N ILE A 61 -19.83 9.07 12.18
CA ILE A 61 -20.61 10.21 12.65
C ILE A 61 -21.04 11.04 11.43
N PRO A 62 -22.35 11.25 11.22
CA PRO A 62 -22.82 12.06 10.10
C PRO A 62 -22.45 13.53 10.33
N LYS A 63 -21.93 14.20 9.29
CA LYS A 63 -21.60 15.63 9.31
C LYS A 63 -22.85 16.49 9.10
N ARG A 64 -23.84 16.34 9.99
CA ARG A 64 -25.10 17.10 9.95
C ARG A 64 -25.37 17.75 11.31
N PRO A 65 -26.11 18.87 11.36
CA PRO A 65 -26.58 19.42 12.63
C PRO A 65 -27.47 18.42 13.36
N ARG A 66 -27.49 18.52 14.70
CA ARG A 66 -28.34 17.69 15.54
C ARG A 66 -29.80 18.03 15.25
N ASN A 67 -30.60 17.00 15.03
CA ASN A 67 -32.06 17.10 15.01
C ASN A 67 -32.55 16.55 16.34
N SER A 68 -33.44 17.27 17.03
CA SER A 68 -34.06 16.78 18.26
C SER A 68 -34.89 15.53 17.92
N PRO A 69 -34.57 14.36 18.50
CA PRO A 69 -35.41 13.18 18.34
C PRO A 69 -36.70 13.34 19.14
N SER A 70 -37.78 12.71 18.69
CA SER A 70 -39.06 12.60 19.39
C SER A 70 -39.53 11.14 19.42
N GLY A 71 -40.34 10.74 20.39
CA GLY A 71 -41.02 9.44 20.43
C GLY A 71 -40.47 8.41 21.43
N PHE A 72 -39.63 8.86 22.37
CA PHE A 72 -39.15 8.08 23.53
C PHE A 72 -39.14 8.93 24.80
N GLU A 73 -40.07 9.88 24.91
CA GLU A 73 -40.27 10.69 26.11
C GLU A 73 -40.80 9.83 27.26
N ASP A 74 -40.36 10.10 28.49
CA ASP A 74 -40.75 9.30 29.65
C ASP A 74 -42.24 9.57 29.97
N PRO A 75 -43.02 8.52 30.32
CA PRO A 75 -44.48 8.64 30.51
C PRO A 75 -44.89 9.57 31.66
N ASP A 76 -44.01 9.79 32.63
CA ASP A 76 -44.25 10.63 33.82
C ASP A 76 -44.10 12.14 33.52
N ASP A 77 -43.55 12.51 32.36
CA ASP A 77 -43.29 13.91 31.98
C ASP A 77 -44.52 14.63 31.39
N ILE A 78 -45.61 13.91 31.10
CA ILE A 78 -46.83 14.45 30.46
C ILE A 78 -47.90 14.85 31.51
N SER A 79 -47.74 14.46 32.79
CA SER A 79 -48.75 14.62 33.85
C SER A 79 -48.44 15.66 34.93
N SER A 80 -47.49 16.59 34.70
CA SER A 80 -47.16 17.70 35.62
C SER A 80 -47.64 19.05 35.13
#